data_AF-A0AAU6ANT7-F1
#
_entry.id   AF-A0AAU6ANT7-F1
#
_cell.length_a   1.000
_cell.length_b   1.000
_cell.length_c   1.000
_cell.angle_alpha   90.00
_cell.angle_beta   90.00
_cell.angle_gamma   90.00
#
_symmetry.space_group_name_H-M   'P 1'
#
loop_
_entity.id
_entity.type
_entity.pdbx_description
1 polymer ?
#
loop_
_entity_poly.entity_id
_entity_poly.type
_entity_poly.pdbx_seq_one_letter_code
_entity_poly.pdbx_strand_id
1 'polypeptide(L)'
;MTPTAIMRRQIEQAVGLMRPVLDLPAGGLQACTMTVARYARVSSTPTSAVYITWGTRGDCRYVGSVCRLKDVTAVRARVREHLRRPERRARWYAVTILPVTPKTSLEVVRRCEGWVAFALRPAEGSAHPLIDMETPITAA
;
A
#
# COMPACT_ATOMS: atom_id res chain seq x y z
N MET A 1 5.08 -13.71 -6.32
CA MET A 1 5.57 -14.37 -5.09
C MET A 1 4.35 -14.75 -4.28
N THR A 2 4.44 -15.73 -3.40
CA THR A 2 3.35 -16.06 -2.48
C THR A 2 3.56 -15.31 -1.17
N PRO A 3 2.60 -14.47 -0.71
CA PRO A 3 2.68 -13.84 0.61
C PRO A 3 2.74 -14.91 1.71
N THR A 4 3.53 -14.66 2.76
CA THR A 4 3.53 -15.51 3.96
C THR A 4 2.16 -15.45 4.65
N ALA A 5 1.86 -16.39 5.55
CA ALA A 5 0.61 -16.37 6.32
C ALA A 5 0.44 -15.05 7.12
N ILE A 6 1.54 -14.54 7.68
CA ILE A 6 1.58 -13.26 8.41
C ILE A 6 1.24 -12.09 7.49
N MET A 7 1.84 -12.04 6.29
CA MET A 7 1.50 -11.00 5.30
C MET A 7 0.04 -11.12 4.88
N ARG A 8 -0.45 -12.33 4.58
CA ARG A 8 -1.80 -12.57 4.11
C ARG A 8 -2.85 -12.05 5.09
N ARG A 9 -2.74 -12.39 6.38
CA ARG A 9 -3.64 -11.93 7.43
C ARG A 9 -3.68 -10.41 7.53
N GLN A 10 -2.52 -9.75 7.48
CA GLN A 10 -2.42 -8.29 7.52
C GLN A 10 -2.99 -7.63 6.26
N ILE A 11 -2.77 -8.24 5.08
CA ILE A 11 -3.36 -7.77 3.82
C ILE A 11 -4.89 -7.87 3.87
N GLU A 12 -5.43 -8.99 4.35
CA GLU A 12 -6.89 -9.17 4.52
C GLU A 12 -7.48 -8.13 5.46
N GLN A 13 -6.80 -7.81 6.56
CA GLN A 13 -7.20 -6.73 7.46
C GLN A 13 -7.21 -5.37 6.77
N ALA A 14 -6.15 -5.02 6.03
CA ALA A 14 -6.08 -3.77 5.27
C ALA A 14 -7.18 -3.69 4.20
N VAL A 15 -7.48 -4.81 3.54
CA VAL A 15 -8.53 -4.92 2.53
C VAL A 15 -9.91 -4.70 3.14
N GLY A 16 -10.16 -5.25 4.33
CA GLY A 16 -11.40 -5.01 5.08
C GLY A 16 -11.63 -3.51 5.34
N LEU A 17 -10.59 -2.76 5.68
CA LEU A 17 -10.65 -1.32 5.94
C LEU A 17 -10.87 -0.47 4.68
N MET A 18 -10.48 -0.97 3.51
CA MET A 18 -10.51 -0.23 2.25
C MET A 18 -11.60 -0.69 1.27
N ARG A 19 -12.36 -1.73 1.61
CA ARG A 19 -13.22 -2.48 0.68
C ARG A 19 -14.08 -1.61 -0.25
N PRO A 20 -14.72 -0.51 0.20
CA PRO A 20 -15.56 0.31 -0.69
C PRO A 20 -14.82 1.01 -1.83
N VAL A 21 -13.50 1.18 -1.71
CA VAL A 21 -12.71 1.97 -2.67
C VAL A 21 -11.69 1.14 -3.45
N LEU A 22 -11.61 -0.17 -3.20
CA LEU A 22 -10.64 -1.04 -3.86
C LEU A 22 -11.03 -1.35 -5.31
N ASP A 23 -10.05 -1.31 -6.20
CA ASP A 23 -10.15 -1.71 -7.61
C ASP A 23 -9.26 -2.93 -7.86
N LEU A 24 -9.63 -4.07 -7.27
CA LEU A 24 -8.78 -5.26 -7.28
C LEU A 24 -8.65 -5.85 -8.70
N PRO A 25 -7.44 -6.26 -9.12
CA PRO A 25 -7.25 -6.89 -10.43
C PRO A 25 -7.93 -8.27 -10.48
N ALA A 26 -8.11 -8.83 -11.68
CA ALA A 26 -8.72 -10.15 -11.89
C ALA A 26 -8.04 -11.30 -11.11
N GLY A 27 -6.74 -11.16 -10.76
CA GLY A 27 -6.00 -12.10 -9.89
C GLY A 27 -6.15 -11.86 -8.39
N GLY A 28 -7.05 -10.94 -7.98
CA GLY A 28 -7.31 -10.58 -6.59
C GLY A 28 -6.09 -10.11 -5.81
N LEU A 29 -6.11 -10.34 -4.49
CA LEU A 29 -5.06 -9.94 -3.56
C LEU A 29 -3.71 -10.61 -3.81
N GLN A 30 -3.70 -11.78 -4.45
CA GLN A 30 -2.48 -12.51 -4.77
C GLN A 30 -1.65 -11.76 -5.82
N ALA A 31 -2.32 -11.11 -6.78
CA ALA A 31 -1.67 -10.29 -7.80
C ALA A 31 -1.13 -8.96 -7.25
N CYS A 32 -1.61 -8.51 -6.09
CA CYS A 32 -1.22 -7.25 -5.48
C CYS A 32 0.17 -7.27 -4.84
N THR A 33 0.77 -8.44 -4.58
CA THR A 33 2.02 -8.56 -3.80
C THR A 33 3.19 -9.07 -4.64
N MET A 34 4.28 -8.31 -4.65
CA MET A 34 5.52 -8.73 -5.31
C MET A 34 6.78 -8.29 -4.58
N THR A 35 7.91 -8.94 -4.88
CA THR A 35 9.20 -8.54 -4.33
C THR A 35 9.55 -7.13 -4.78
N VAL A 36 10.24 -6.35 -3.94
CA VAL A 36 10.68 -5.00 -4.28
C VAL A 36 11.53 -5.00 -5.55
N ALA A 37 12.41 -5.98 -5.71
CA ALA A 37 13.26 -6.14 -6.90
C ALA A 37 12.44 -6.33 -8.18
N ARG A 38 11.34 -7.09 -8.13
CA ARG A 38 10.41 -7.26 -9.26
C ARG A 38 9.61 -5.99 -9.51
N TYR A 39 9.11 -5.35 -8.44
CA TYR A 39 8.31 -4.13 -8.55
C TYR A 39 9.07 -2.99 -9.25
N ALA A 40 10.36 -2.86 -8.98
CA ALA A 40 11.22 -1.86 -9.60
C ALA A 40 11.30 -1.97 -11.14
N ARG A 41 10.95 -3.13 -11.72
CA ARG A 41 11.00 -3.42 -13.15
C ARG A 41 9.64 -3.34 -13.86
N VAL A 42 8.55 -3.12 -13.13
CA VAL A 42 7.20 -3.06 -13.72
C VAL A 42 7.09 -1.80 -14.59
N SER A 43 6.47 -1.90 -15.76
CA SER A 43 6.32 -0.79 -16.72
C SER A 43 5.21 0.20 -16.32
N SER A 44 4.13 -0.29 -15.72
CA SER A 44 2.99 0.52 -15.25
C SER A 44 2.51 0.11 -13.85
N THR A 45 1.93 1.05 -13.13
CA THR A 45 1.36 0.85 -11.79
C THR A 45 0.06 1.64 -11.68
N PRO A 46 -0.83 1.28 -10.74
CA PRO A 46 -2.01 2.10 -10.45
C PRO A 46 -1.64 3.58 -10.24
N THR A 47 -2.49 4.48 -10.72
CA THR A 47 -2.32 5.93 -10.53
C THR A 47 -2.78 6.37 -9.14
N SER A 48 -3.65 5.60 -8.50
CA SER A 48 -4.13 5.77 -7.13
C SER A 48 -4.06 4.44 -6.37
N ALA A 49 -3.43 4.44 -5.20
CA ALA A 49 -3.25 3.23 -4.37
C ALA A 49 -2.81 3.55 -2.94
N VAL A 50 -3.12 2.65 -2.03
CA VAL A 50 -2.35 2.46 -0.78
C VAL A 50 -1.38 1.31 -1.01
N TYR A 51 -0.15 1.45 -0.54
CA TYR A 51 0.86 0.41 -0.63
C TYR A 51 1.46 0.12 0.73
N ILE A 52 1.79 -1.15 0.92
CA ILE A 52 2.37 -1.69 2.16
C ILE A 52 3.70 -2.34 1.78
N THR A 53 4.76 -2.02 2.50
CA THR A 53 6.05 -2.68 2.33
C THR A 53 6.31 -3.64 3.47
N TRP A 54 7.01 -4.73 3.17
CA TRP A 54 7.18 -5.86 4.09
C TRP A 54 8.63 -6.18 4.31
N GLY A 55 8.97 -6.61 5.53
CA GLY A 55 10.23 -7.28 5.82
C GLY A 55 10.22 -8.74 5.35
N THR A 56 11.38 -9.38 5.39
CA THR A 56 11.54 -10.82 5.07
C THR A 56 10.74 -11.73 5.99
N ARG A 57 10.43 -11.27 7.21
CA ARG A 57 9.61 -12.00 8.20
C ARG A 57 8.11 -11.73 8.04
N GLY A 58 7.71 -10.91 7.08
CA GLY A 58 6.30 -10.52 6.86
C GLY A 58 5.80 -9.41 7.78
N ASP A 59 6.70 -8.77 8.54
CA ASP A 59 6.39 -7.60 9.33
C ASP A 59 6.16 -6.36 8.44
N CYS A 60 5.14 -5.58 8.76
CA CYS A 60 4.85 -4.32 8.05
C CYS A 60 5.98 -3.31 8.31
N ARG A 61 6.64 -2.88 7.25
CA ARG A 61 7.73 -1.90 7.32
C ARG A 61 7.22 -0.49 7.16
N TYR A 62 6.39 -0.23 6.15
CA TYR A 62 5.89 1.10 5.85
C TYR A 62 4.54 1.00 5.15
N VAL A 63 3.68 1.97 5.42
CA VAL A 63 2.43 2.20 4.69
C VAL A 63 2.52 3.59 4.08
N GLY A 64 2.12 3.70 2.82
CA GLY A 64 2.01 4.98 2.14
C GLY A 64 0.90 4.95 1.10
N SER A 65 0.52 6.13 0.62
CA SER A 65 -0.40 6.24 -0.51
C SER A 65 0.16 7.08 -1.65
N VAL A 66 -0.51 6.97 -2.78
CA VAL A 66 -0.31 7.85 -3.93
C VAL A 66 -1.65 8.09 -4.61
N CYS A 67 -1.85 9.29 -5.12
CA CYS A 67 -2.94 9.63 -6.04
C CYS A 67 -2.40 10.64 -7.06
N ARG A 68 -2.05 10.15 -8.26
CA ARG A 68 -1.51 10.91 -9.39
C ARG A 68 -2.15 10.41 -10.68
N LEU A 69 -3.37 10.85 -10.94
CA LEU A 69 -4.26 10.31 -11.99
C LEU A 69 -3.65 10.29 -13.41
N LYS A 70 -2.65 11.13 -13.70
CA LYS A 70 -1.98 11.21 -15.01
C LYS A 70 -0.65 10.44 -15.10
N ASP A 71 -0.15 9.90 -13.99
CA ASP A 71 1.16 9.23 -13.91
C ASP A 71 0.98 7.73 -13.72
N VAL A 72 1.04 6.98 -14.82
CA VAL A 72 0.93 5.50 -14.83
C VAL A 72 2.13 4.81 -14.16
N THR A 73 3.08 5.57 -13.62
CA THR A 73 4.25 5.06 -12.89
C THR A 73 4.26 5.53 -11.44
N ALA A 74 3.19 6.18 -10.97
CA ALA A 74 3.12 6.90 -9.71
C ALA A 74 3.60 6.09 -8.50
N VAL A 75 3.07 4.89 -8.31
CA VAL A 75 3.45 4.03 -7.18
C VAL A 75 4.90 3.55 -7.34
N ARG A 76 5.32 3.15 -8.54
CA ARG A 76 6.72 2.74 -8.81
C ARG A 76 7.69 3.87 -8.49
N ALA A 77 7.41 5.08 -8.96
CA ALA A 77 8.22 6.26 -8.71
C ALA A 77 8.34 6.52 -7.19
N ARG A 78 7.21 6.42 -6.46
CA ARG A 78 7.18 6.64 -5.01
C ARG A 78 7.98 5.58 -4.24
N VAL A 79 7.81 4.31 -4.58
CA VAL A 79 8.59 3.22 -3.97
C VAL A 79 10.08 3.40 -4.27
N ARG A 80 10.47 3.74 -5.51
CA ARG A 80 11.88 3.99 -5.87
C ARG A 80 12.48 5.17 -5.10
N GLU A 81 11.72 6.23 -4.87
CA GLU A 81 12.16 7.36 -4.04
C GLU A 81 12.51 6.91 -2.62
N HIS A 82 11.68 6.07 -2.00
CA HIS A 82 11.96 5.53 -0.67
C HIS A 82 13.17 4.61 -0.64
N LEU A 83 13.41 3.82 -1.70
CA LEU A 83 14.56 2.93 -1.81
C LEU A 83 15.90 3.65 -2.06
N ARG A 84 15.89 4.98 -2.26
CA ARG A 84 17.12 5.78 -2.21
C ARG A 84 17.75 5.79 -0.82
N ARG A 85 16.95 5.54 0.21
CA ARG A 85 17.41 5.41 1.60
C ARG A 85 18.00 4.02 1.85
N PRO A 86 19.30 3.90 2.18
CA PRO A 86 19.97 2.60 2.34
C PRO A 86 19.29 1.68 3.36
N GLU A 87 18.79 2.23 4.46
CA GLU A 87 18.13 1.48 5.53
C GLU A 87 16.83 0.81 5.06
N ARG A 88 16.03 1.52 4.27
CA ARG A 88 14.79 0.99 3.68
C ARG A 88 15.11 -0.07 2.64
N ARG A 89 16.10 0.20 1.78
CA ARG A 89 16.55 -0.74 0.75
C ARG A 89 17.04 -2.06 1.34
N ALA A 90 17.70 -2.03 2.49
CA ALA A 90 18.18 -3.24 3.17
C ALA A 90 17.06 -4.05 3.85
N ARG A 91 15.96 -3.40 4.26
CA ARG A 91 14.92 -4.02 5.09
C ARG A 91 13.63 -4.38 4.35
N TRP A 92 13.37 -3.75 3.20
CA TRP A 92 12.16 -3.97 2.42
C TRP A 92 12.36 -5.13 1.45
N TYR A 93 11.59 -6.19 1.65
CA TYR A 93 11.61 -7.41 0.87
C TYR A 93 10.53 -7.42 -0.22
N ALA A 94 9.31 -7.07 0.16
CA ALA A 94 8.14 -7.11 -0.73
C ALA A 94 7.30 -5.84 -0.59
N VAL A 95 6.42 -5.64 -1.56
CA VAL A 95 5.43 -4.58 -1.57
C VAL A 95 4.07 -5.15 -2.00
N THR A 96 3.02 -4.78 -1.28
CA THR A 96 1.62 -5.01 -1.66
C THR A 96 1.02 -3.70 -2.12
N ILE A 97 0.44 -3.68 -3.32
CA ILE A 97 -0.27 -2.53 -3.88
C ILE A 97 -1.76 -2.80 -3.83
N LEU A 98 -2.49 -1.98 -3.07
CA LEU A 98 -3.94 -1.99 -3.00
C LEU A 98 -4.46 -0.86 -3.92
N PRO A 99 -4.73 -1.17 -5.20
CA PRO A 99 -5.29 -0.19 -6.13
C PRO A 99 -6.61 0.36 -5.62
N VAL A 100 -6.76 1.67 -5.76
CA VAL A 100 -7.97 2.40 -5.37
C VAL A 100 -8.62 2.95 -6.64
N THR A 101 -9.95 2.99 -6.69
CA THR A 101 -10.65 3.49 -7.87
C THR A 101 -10.16 4.91 -8.26
N PRO A 102 -10.00 5.23 -9.55
CA PRO A 102 -9.54 6.57 -9.97
C PRO A 102 -10.47 7.72 -9.58
N LYS A 103 -11.73 7.43 -9.23
CA LYS A 103 -12.72 8.41 -8.76
C LYS A 103 -12.54 8.79 -7.29
N THR A 104 -11.77 8.01 -6.51
CA THR A 104 -11.56 8.27 -5.09
C THR A 104 -10.70 9.51 -4.89
N SER A 105 -11.17 10.44 -4.05
CA SER A 105 -10.44 11.67 -3.76
C SER A 105 -9.13 11.40 -3.02
N LEU A 106 -8.15 12.30 -3.16
CA LEU A 106 -6.87 12.22 -2.43
C LEU A 106 -7.09 12.17 -0.91
N GLU A 107 -8.09 12.88 -0.41
CA GLU A 107 -8.43 12.87 1.01
C GLU A 107 -8.82 11.47 1.47
N VAL A 108 -9.75 10.81 0.78
CA VAL A 108 -10.17 9.43 1.11
C VAL A 108 -9.01 8.45 1.00
N VAL A 109 -8.15 8.59 -0.01
CA VAL A 109 -6.92 7.78 -0.15
C VAL A 109 -5.99 7.94 1.06
N ARG A 110 -5.82 9.16 1.57
CA ARG A 110 -5.03 9.43 2.79
C ARG A 110 -5.72 8.87 4.04
N ARG A 111 -7.06 8.90 4.12
CA ARG A 111 -7.80 8.23 5.20
C ARG A 111 -7.56 6.72 5.19
N CYS A 112 -7.60 6.08 4.02
CA CYS A 112 -7.23 4.67 3.88
C CYS A 112 -5.80 4.42 4.37
N GLU A 113 -4.84 5.24 3.96
CA GLU A 113 -3.45 5.14 4.42
C GLU A 113 -3.36 5.19 5.96
N GLY A 114 -4.03 6.16 6.58
CA GLY A 114 -4.06 6.33 8.03
C GLY A 114 -4.63 5.11 8.76
N TRP A 115 -5.78 4.60 8.32
CA TRP A 115 -6.41 3.41 8.88
C TRP A 115 -5.54 2.16 8.73
N VAL A 116 -4.95 1.95 7.56
CA VAL A 116 -4.05 0.81 7.30
C VAL A 116 -2.77 0.94 8.14
N ALA A 117 -2.17 2.13 8.23
CA ALA A 117 -1.01 2.36 9.07
C ALA A 117 -1.32 2.12 10.55
N PHE A 118 -2.45 2.61 11.05
CA PHE A 118 -2.89 2.38 12.42
C PHE A 118 -3.07 0.88 12.72
N ALA A 119 -3.74 0.16 11.82
CA ALA A 119 -4.00 -1.26 11.95
C ALA A 119 -2.73 -2.12 11.90
N LEU A 120 -1.80 -1.80 11.01
CA LEU A 120 -0.62 -2.62 10.74
C LEU A 120 0.63 -2.20 11.54
N ARG A 121 0.61 -1.02 12.18
CA ARG A 121 1.70 -0.49 13.02
C ARG A 121 3.08 -0.62 12.35
N PRO A 122 3.29 0.04 11.19
CA PRO A 122 4.52 -0.10 10.44
C PRO A 122 5.74 0.29 11.28
N ALA A 123 6.84 -0.46 11.14
CA ALA A 123 8.08 -0.20 11.87
C ALA A 123 8.79 1.10 11.44
N GLU A 124 8.48 1.61 10.25
CA GLU A 124 9.07 2.80 9.66
C GLU A 124 7.99 3.76 9.20
N GLY A 125 8.30 5.06 9.23
CA GLY A 125 7.39 6.13 8.83
C GLY A 125 6.91 6.94 10.03
N SER A 126 6.52 8.18 9.72
CA SER A 126 6.02 9.16 10.70
C SER A 126 4.55 9.47 10.49
N ALA A 127 3.85 8.67 9.67
CA ALA A 127 2.44 8.85 9.36
C ALA A 127 1.60 8.42 10.57
N HIS A 128 1.66 9.22 11.63
CA HIS A 128 0.60 9.29 12.62
C HIS A 128 -0.61 9.91 11.91
N PRO A 129 -1.82 9.37 12.06
CA PRO A 129 -2.98 9.93 11.38
C PRO A 129 -3.15 11.40 11.79
N LEU A 130 -2.99 12.32 10.82
CA LEU A 130 -3.51 13.68 10.90
C LEU A 130 -5.02 13.71 10.61
N ILE A 131 -5.68 12.57 10.71
CA ILE A 131 -7.03 12.34 10.21
C ILE A 131 -7.86 11.96 11.42
N ASP A 132 -8.94 12.71 11.60
CA ASP A 132 -9.99 12.42 12.55
C ASP A 132 -10.53 11.00 12.27
N MET A 133 -10.23 10.06 13.16
CA MET A 133 -10.50 8.62 12.97
C MET A 133 -11.92 8.23 13.38
N GLU A 134 -12.89 9.14 13.25
CA GLU A 134 -14.22 8.96 13.82
C GLU A 134 -15.04 7.85 13.13
N THR A 135 -14.73 7.47 11.88
CA THR A 135 -15.44 6.37 11.19
C THR A 135 -14.60 5.71 10.08
N PRO A 136 -14.63 4.36 9.94
CA PRO A 136 -14.13 3.67 8.75
C PRO A 136 -14.83 4.19 7.48
N ILE A 137 -14.14 4.17 6.35
CA ILE A 137 -14.72 4.59 5.06
C ILE A 137 -15.92 3.70 4.76
N THR A 138 -17.12 4.26 4.83
CA THR A 138 -18.36 3.64 4.35
C THR A 138 -18.55 4.00 2.88
N ALA A 139 -19.08 3.06 2.09
CA ALA A 139 -19.51 3.36 0.73
C ALA A 139 -20.53 4.51 0.79
N ALA A 140 -20.30 5.58 0.03
CA ALA A 140 -21.31 6.59 -0.26
C ALA A 140 -22.24 6.08 -1.36
#